data_AF-A0A4Z1A6T3-F1
#
_entry.id   AF-A0A4Z1A6T3-F1
#
_cell.length_a   1.000
_cell.length_b   1.000
_cell.length_c   1.000
_cell.angle_alpha   90.00
_cell.angle_beta   90.00
_cell.angle_gamma   90.00
#
_symmetry.space_group_name_H-M   'P 1'
#
loop_
_entity.id
_entity.type
_entity.pdbx_description
1 polymer ?
#
loop_
_entity_poly.entity_id
_entity_poly.type
_entity_poly.pdbx_seq_one_letter_code
_entity_poly.pdbx_strand_id
1 'polypeptide(L)'
;MEKLRIKLEKWVNGGFCIAHHEGHAVFVEGGIPGELVDISLYKTGNKEWFGSVSEVIEPNESRIPSDCSVFMECGGCSYRHISYRDEIKIKTSLLEGMFPQWKSKIQVITGPENEYRNNVQWQSNGKEIGYFAKNSHRVVNESQSVCKTVDKRLLWDLVPPGIKKSVSKQKSIQLRLSSKSVVNYERDQTEINVFNTKLKVPERGFFQINRFLLEPWLEKIKSLLPDSANILELFCGCGTIGISIREKIESLYGIESHEKSIRYAKENAKTNSALMFEYEVSDLYQKHLPKHTAKFPIWIVNPPRAGLTEGIIESASMFSPKQIVYSSCNPSTLKRDITRLEKIGYRMQYMGLFDFFPRTQHYEVLVSLKK
;
A
#
# COMPACT_ATOMS: atom_id res chain seq x y z
N MET A 1 26.72 0.09 -21.25
CA MET A 1 25.84 1.09 -20.63
C MET A 1 26.70 2.29 -20.32
N GLU A 2 26.25 3.48 -20.68
CA GLU A 2 26.95 4.73 -20.40
C GLU A 2 26.99 4.94 -18.88
N LYS A 3 28.20 5.10 -18.33
CA LYS A 3 28.41 5.38 -16.91
C LYS A 3 28.49 6.89 -16.74
N LEU A 4 27.60 7.43 -15.91
CA LEU A 4 27.56 8.87 -15.59
C LEU A 4 27.96 9.08 -14.13
N ARG A 5 28.94 9.95 -13.88
CA ARG A 5 29.31 10.39 -12.52
C ARG A 5 28.50 11.62 -12.13
N ILE A 6 27.81 11.57 -10.99
CA ILE A 6 26.91 12.65 -10.57
C ILE A 6 26.83 12.81 -9.05
N LYS A 7 26.64 14.05 -8.58
CA LYS A 7 26.38 14.37 -7.17
C LYS A 7 24.88 14.37 -6.92
N LEU A 8 24.42 13.60 -5.93
CA LEU A 8 22.99 13.47 -5.60
C LEU A 8 22.52 14.63 -4.72
N GLU A 9 21.33 15.18 -4.99
CA GLU A 9 20.86 16.42 -4.36
C GLU A 9 19.83 16.19 -3.25
N LYS A 10 18.75 15.45 -3.54
CA LYS A 10 17.64 15.23 -2.60
C LYS A 10 16.84 13.98 -2.92
N TRP A 11 16.17 13.40 -1.92
CA TRP A 11 15.16 12.37 -2.17
C TRP A 11 13.87 12.97 -2.72
N VAL A 12 13.21 12.20 -3.57
CA VAL A 12 11.89 12.50 -4.14
C VAL A 12 10.96 11.29 -4.03
N ASN A 13 9.66 11.51 -4.19
CA ASN A 13 8.70 10.41 -4.29
C ASN A 13 9.12 9.44 -5.40
N GLY A 14 8.90 8.14 -5.18
CA GLY A 14 9.37 7.11 -6.10
C GLY A 14 10.70 6.44 -5.68
N GLY A 15 11.17 6.67 -4.45
CA GLY A 15 12.37 5.99 -3.95
C GLY A 15 13.66 6.39 -4.65
N PHE A 16 13.65 7.53 -5.33
CA PHE A 16 14.79 8.08 -6.08
C PHE A 16 15.47 9.19 -5.29
N CYS A 17 16.79 9.32 -5.47
CA CYS A 17 17.45 10.62 -5.38
C CYS A 17 17.34 11.34 -6.73
N ILE A 18 17.17 12.66 -6.71
CA ILE A 18 17.29 13.48 -7.90
C ILE A 18 18.66 14.18 -7.92
N ALA A 19 19.17 14.37 -9.13
CA ALA A 19 20.28 15.25 -9.45
C ALA A 19 20.04 15.91 -10.81
N HIS A 20 20.81 16.94 -11.15
CA HIS A 20 20.75 17.56 -12.48
C HIS A 20 22.05 17.37 -13.25
N HIS A 21 21.96 17.00 -14.53
CA HIS A 21 23.10 16.84 -15.42
C HIS A 21 22.74 17.30 -16.82
N GLU A 22 23.53 18.21 -17.39
CA GLU A 22 23.34 18.75 -18.75
C GLU A 22 21.89 19.20 -19.05
N GLY A 23 21.24 19.85 -18.07
CA GLY A 23 19.85 20.33 -18.21
C GLY A 23 18.76 19.26 -18.03
N HIS A 24 19.13 18.01 -17.75
CA HIS A 24 18.20 16.92 -17.47
C HIS A 24 18.06 16.67 -15.97
N ALA A 25 16.84 16.35 -15.53
CA ALA A 25 16.60 15.79 -14.21
C ALA A 25 16.93 14.28 -14.24
N VAL A 26 17.83 13.84 -13.36
CA VAL A 26 18.30 12.46 -13.28
C VAL A 26 17.77 11.83 -12.00
N PHE A 27 16.92 10.82 -12.14
CA PHE A 27 16.35 10.05 -11.04
C PHE A 27 17.18 8.78 -10.80
N VAL A 28 17.76 8.68 -9.61
CA VAL A 28 18.76 7.67 -9.27
C VAL A 28 18.27 6.79 -8.13
N GLU A 29 18.15 5.49 -8.40
CA GLU A 29 17.86 4.48 -7.38
C GLU A 29 19.10 4.08 -6.57
N GLY A 30 18.92 3.78 -5.30
CA GLY A 30 20.00 3.27 -4.43
C GLY A 30 21.01 4.33 -4.00
N GLY A 31 20.74 5.60 -4.30
CA GLY A 31 21.53 6.76 -3.87
C GLY A 31 21.04 7.39 -2.57
N ILE A 32 21.89 8.21 -1.97
CA ILE A 32 21.61 9.06 -0.81
C ILE A 32 22.00 10.51 -1.17
N PRO A 33 21.22 11.54 -0.78
CA PRO A 33 21.60 12.93 -0.98
C PRO A 33 22.99 13.24 -0.44
N GLY A 34 23.78 14.01 -1.20
CA GLY A 34 25.15 14.36 -0.89
C GLY A 34 26.20 13.36 -1.35
N GLU A 35 25.83 12.20 -1.91
CA GLU A 35 26.80 11.24 -2.45
C GLU A 35 27.31 11.62 -3.84
N LEU A 36 28.58 11.33 -4.10
CA LEU A 36 29.11 11.26 -5.46
C LEU A 36 29.10 9.80 -5.90
N VAL A 37 28.41 9.50 -7.01
CA VAL A 37 28.17 8.13 -7.47
C VAL A 37 28.39 8.01 -8.98
N ASP A 38 28.78 6.80 -9.42
CA ASP A 38 28.66 6.41 -10.82
C ASP A 38 27.34 5.66 -11.00
N ILE A 39 26.53 6.09 -11.97
CA ILE A 39 25.22 5.49 -12.26
C ILE A 39 25.20 4.77 -13.60
N SER A 40 24.34 3.75 -13.67
CA SER A 40 23.98 3.04 -14.89
C SER A 40 22.61 3.51 -15.36
N LEU A 41 22.54 4.22 -16.49
CA LEU A 41 21.29 4.70 -17.07
C LEU A 41 20.52 3.56 -17.76
N TYR A 42 19.22 3.47 -17.49
CA TYR A 42 18.32 2.50 -18.13
C TYR A 42 17.17 3.16 -18.91
N LYS A 43 16.95 4.47 -18.73
CA LYS A 43 16.00 5.26 -19.52
C LYS A 43 16.51 6.68 -19.67
N THR A 44 16.62 7.16 -20.90
CA THR A 44 16.93 8.57 -21.21
C THR A 44 15.80 9.16 -22.04
N GLY A 45 15.59 10.46 -21.89
CA GLY A 45 14.55 11.21 -22.56
C GLY A 45 14.87 12.70 -22.54
N ASN A 46 14.04 13.52 -23.18
CA ASN A 46 14.34 14.94 -23.42
C ASN A 46 14.42 15.81 -22.15
N LYS A 47 13.85 15.36 -21.02
CA LYS A 47 13.82 16.13 -19.77
C LYS A 47 14.26 15.33 -18.54
N GLU A 48 14.00 14.02 -18.58
CA GLU A 48 14.17 13.13 -17.44
C GLU A 48 14.94 11.88 -17.83
N TRP A 49 15.95 11.55 -17.04
CA TRP A 49 16.74 10.33 -17.15
C TRP A 49 16.57 9.49 -15.88
N PHE A 50 16.68 8.17 -16.01
CA PHE A 50 16.58 7.24 -14.89
C PHE A 50 17.75 6.28 -14.90
N GLY A 51 18.33 6.07 -13.73
CA GLY A 51 19.44 5.16 -13.53
C GLY A 51 19.47 4.60 -12.11
N SER A 52 20.39 3.69 -11.89
CA SER A 52 20.66 3.10 -10.57
C SER A 52 22.14 3.27 -10.24
N VAL A 53 22.45 3.46 -8.96
CA VAL A 53 23.85 3.51 -8.49
C VAL A 53 24.56 2.22 -8.89
N SER A 54 25.69 2.36 -9.59
CA SER A 54 26.59 1.27 -9.94
C SER A 54 27.81 1.23 -9.04
N GLU A 55 28.29 2.40 -8.59
CA GLU A 55 29.40 2.54 -7.67
C GLU A 55 29.24 3.82 -6.82
N VAL A 56 29.64 3.76 -5.56
CA VAL A 56 29.63 4.90 -4.63
C VAL A 56 31.06 5.39 -4.46
N ILE A 57 31.34 6.61 -4.93
CA ILE A 57 32.68 7.22 -4.91
C ILE A 57 32.91 7.96 -3.60
N GLU A 58 31.93 8.78 -3.18
CA GLU A 58 31.91 9.47 -1.90
C GLU A 58 30.61 9.09 -1.17
N PRO A 59 30.66 8.15 -0.21
CA PRO A 59 29.47 7.72 0.50
C PRO A 59 29.00 8.78 1.50
N ASN A 60 27.68 8.85 1.71
CA ASN A 60 27.11 9.62 2.80
C ASN A 60 27.23 8.81 4.11
N GLU A 61 27.40 9.50 5.24
CA GLU A 61 27.53 8.86 6.57
C GLU A 61 26.34 7.96 6.94
N SER A 62 25.16 8.21 6.36
CA SER A 62 23.96 7.41 6.59
C SER A 62 23.90 6.11 5.77
N ARG A 63 24.85 5.89 4.83
CA ARG A 63 24.91 4.67 4.04
C ARG A 63 25.29 3.48 4.91
N ILE A 64 24.50 2.41 4.81
CA ILE A 64 24.83 1.12 5.41
C ILE A 64 24.96 0.03 4.34
N PRO A 65 25.73 -1.03 4.58
CA PRO A 65 25.70 -2.21 3.73
C PRO A 65 24.29 -2.79 3.62
N SER A 66 23.87 -3.14 2.40
CA SER A 66 22.61 -3.85 2.19
C SER A 66 22.66 -5.22 2.85
N ASP A 67 21.61 -5.56 3.56
CA ASP A 67 21.44 -6.86 4.21
C ASP A 67 20.82 -7.92 3.28
N CYS A 68 20.61 -7.58 2.00
CA CYS A 68 20.04 -8.42 0.95
C CYS A 68 20.98 -8.43 -0.26
N SER A 69 21.45 -9.62 -0.67
CA SER A 69 22.42 -9.82 -1.76
C SER A 69 21.92 -9.31 -3.11
N VAL A 70 20.61 -9.36 -3.35
CA VAL A 70 19.99 -9.00 -4.63
C VAL A 70 19.29 -7.63 -4.61
N PHE A 71 19.49 -6.81 -3.58
CA PHE A 71 18.73 -5.55 -3.39
C PHE A 71 18.80 -4.58 -4.58
N MET A 72 20.00 -4.33 -5.12
CA MET A 72 20.18 -3.36 -6.20
C MET A 72 19.57 -3.84 -7.53
N GLU A 73 19.44 -5.15 -7.69
CA GLU A 73 18.90 -5.77 -8.89
C GLU A 73 17.39 -6.03 -8.80
N CYS A 74 16.91 -6.48 -7.64
CA CYS A 74 15.52 -6.87 -7.38
C CYS A 74 14.56 -5.68 -7.34
N GLY A 75 13.41 -5.81 -8.01
CA GLY A 75 12.34 -4.80 -8.02
C GLY A 75 11.54 -4.65 -6.72
N GLY A 76 11.90 -5.36 -5.65
CA GLY A 76 11.08 -5.45 -4.44
C GLY A 76 11.28 -4.33 -3.41
N CYS A 77 12.49 -3.78 -3.28
CA CYS A 77 12.87 -2.83 -2.22
C CYS A 77 13.53 -1.56 -2.79
N SER A 78 13.45 -0.46 -2.04
CA SER A 78 13.99 0.86 -2.39
C SER A 78 15.07 1.37 -1.43
N TYR A 79 15.07 0.93 -0.16
CA TYR A 79 15.81 1.60 0.92
C TYR A 79 16.68 0.68 1.79
N ARG A 80 17.15 -0.46 1.26
CA ARG A 80 18.02 -1.36 2.05
C ARG A 80 19.46 -0.87 2.22
N HIS A 81 19.83 0.23 1.58
CA HIS A 81 21.12 0.91 1.73
C HIS A 81 21.16 1.99 2.82
N ILE A 82 20.07 2.13 3.59
CA ILE A 82 19.96 3.04 4.74
C ILE A 82 19.30 2.34 5.95
N SER A 83 19.43 2.95 7.13
CA SER A 83 18.73 2.46 8.31
C SER A 83 17.20 2.59 8.16
N TYR A 84 16.43 1.70 8.82
CA TYR A 84 14.97 1.81 8.79
C TYR A 84 14.48 3.10 9.46
N ARG A 85 15.21 3.58 10.49
CA ARG A 85 14.93 4.86 11.13
C ARG A 85 15.00 6.02 10.13
N ASP A 86 16.00 6.01 9.25
CA ASP A 86 16.15 7.06 8.25
C ASP A 86 15.11 6.92 7.12
N GLU A 87 14.77 5.70 6.71
CA GLU A 87 13.65 5.45 5.81
C GLU A 87 12.35 6.12 6.29
N ILE A 88 12.01 5.97 7.58
CA ILE A 88 10.82 6.59 8.16
C ILE A 88 10.90 8.13 8.12
N LYS A 89 12.07 8.72 8.39
CA LYS A 89 12.27 10.18 8.26
C LYS A 89 12.05 10.65 6.83
N ILE A 90 12.52 9.88 5.84
CA ILE A 90 12.37 10.20 4.41
C ILE A 90 10.91 10.17 4.01
N LYS A 91 10.21 9.06 4.29
CA LYS A 91 8.78 8.91 3.99
C LYS A 91 7.95 10.03 4.62
N THR A 92 8.26 10.36 5.88
CA THR A 92 7.59 11.45 6.60
C THR A 92 7.88 12.80 5.95
N SER A 93 9.15 13.13 5.68
CA SER A 93 9.55 14.38 5.03
C SER A 93 8.92 14.56 3.64
N LEU A 94 8.86 13.50 2.85
CA LEU A 94 8.19 13.52 1.54
C LEU A 94 6.70 13.82 1.67
N LEU A 95 6.02 13.22 2.66
CA LEU A 95 4.61 13.50 2.92
C LEU A 95 4.40 14.93 3.44
N GLU A 96 5.27 15.43 4.32
CA GLU A 96 5.25 16.83 4.79
C GLU A 96 5.44 17.81 3.63
N GLY A 97 6.30 17.49 2.67
CA GLY A 97 6.46 18.30 1.45
C GLY A 97 5.18 18.41 0.62
N MET A 98 4.32 17.39 0.65
CA MET A 98 3.01 17.39 -0.03
C MET A 98 1.91 18.06 0.79
N PHE A 99 2.04 18.06 2.11
CA PHE A 99 1.12 18.68 3.06
C PHE A 99 1.86 19.59 4.06
N PRO A 100 2.38 20.76 3.62
CA PRO A 100 3.18 21.63 4.47
C PRO A 100 2.48 22.07 5.76
N GLN A 101 1.16 22.18 5.75
CA GLN A 101 0.34 22.54 6.91
C GLN A 101 0.31 21.47 8.01
N TRP A 102 0.75 20.24 7.69
CA TRP A 102 0.85 19.08 8.57
C TRP A 102 2.28 18.77 9.01
N LYS A 103 3.26 19.61 8.65
CA LYS A 103 4.65 19.44 9.10
C LYS A 103 4.73 19.27 10.62
N SER A 104 5.43 18.23 11.05
CA SER A 104 5.61 17.82 12.45
C SER A 104 4.32 17.46 13.21
N LYS A 105 3.17 17.33 12.53
CA LYS A 105 1.88 16.91 13.09
C LYS A 105 1.44 15.53 12.60
N ILE A 106 2.15 14.95 11.64
CA ILE A 106 1.86 13.63 11.08
C ILE A 106 2.17 12.59 12.15
N GLN A 107 1.16 11.82 12.54
CA GLN A 107 1.37 10.66 13.40
C GLN A 107 2.02 9.56 12.58
N VAL A 108 3.16 9.03 13.02
CA VAL A 108 3.85 7.94 12.33
C VAL A 108 3.64 6.63 13.09
N ILE A 109 3.13 5.61 12.40
CA ILE A 109 2.92 4.26 12.93
C ILE A 109 3.74 3.28 12.10
N THR A 110 4.61 2.53 12.77
CA THR A 110 5.55 1.58 12.15
C THR A 110 5.34 0.18 12.68
N GLY A 111 5.69 -0.82 11.87
CA GLY A 111 5.79 -2.21 12.29
C GLY A 111 7.19 -2.76 12.01
N PRO A 112 7.40 -4.07 12.19
CA PRO A 112 8.62 -4.76 11.79
C PRO A 112 8.94 -4.53 10.31
N GLU A 113 10.20 -4.27 9.98
CA GLU A 113 10.62 -4.01 8.60
C GLU A 113 10.80 -5.28 7.75
N ASN A 114 10.81 -6.44 8.41
CA ASN A 114 11.05 -7.76 7.82
C ASN A 114 9.86 -8.69 8.14
N GLU A 115 9.68 -9.71 7.30
CA GLU A 115 8.69 -10.78 7.41
C GLU A 115 7.23 -10.29 7.54
N TYR A 116 6.96 -9.05 7.15
CA TYR A 116 5.67 -8.40 7.33
C TYR A 116 4.67 -8.79 6.23
N ARG A 117 5.14 -9.11 5.01
CA ARG A 117 4.25 -9.43 3.89
C ARG A 117 3.59 -10.77 4.08
N ASN A 118 2.25 -10.75 4.07
CA ASN A 118 1.40 -11.94 4.18
C ASN A 118 0.99 -12.54 2.83
N ASN A 119 1.46 -11.98 1.72
CA ASN A 119 1.30 -12.54 0.39
C ASN A 119 2.53 -12.23 -0.48
N VAL A 120 2.67 -13.00 -1.56
CA VAL A 120 3.77 -12.85 -2.51
C VAL A 120 3.34 -13.28 -3.91
N GLN A 121 3.96 -12.65 -4.91
CA GLN A 121 3.83 -13.00 -6.31
C GLN A 121 5.23 -13.29 -6.87
N TRP A 122 5.61 -14.57 -6.90
CA TRP A 122 6.85 -15.01 -7.53
C TRP A 122 6.64 -15.14 -9.04
N GLN A 123 7.63 -14.71 -9.82
CA GLN A 123 7.67 -14.84 -11.26
C GLN A 123 8.52 -16.04 -11.63
N SER A 124 8.11 -16.79 -12.65
CA SER A 124 8.78 -17.99 -13.13
C SER A 124 8.96 -17.96 -14.64
N ASN A 125 10.18 -18.26 -15.09
CA ASN A 125 10.50 -18.49 -16.50
C ASN A 125 10.68 -19.99 -16.83
N GLY A 126 10.31 -20.87 -15.90
CA GLY A 126 10.49 -22.33 -16.01
C GLY A 126 11.84 -22.85 -15.53
N LYS A 127 12.86 -21.98 -15.41
CA LYS A 127 14.18 -22.32 -14.83
C LYS A 127 14.40 -21.64 -13.49
N GLU A 128 14.05 -20.37 -13.41
CA GLU A 128 14.24 -19.51 -12.26
C GLU A 128 12.89 -19.09 -11.71
N ILE A 129 12.83 -18.88 -10.39
CA ILE A 129 11.68 -18.33 -9.68
C ILE A 129 12.17 -17.16 -8.86
N GLY A 130 11.46 -16.03 -8.84
CA GLY A 130 11.90 -14.85 -8.10
C GLY A 130 11.07 -13.62 -8.40
N TYR A 131 11.45 -12.46 -7.88
CA TYR A 131 10.94 -11.19 -8.36
C TYR A 131 11.56 -10.82 -9.71
N PHE A 132 10.90 -9.93 -10.43
CA PHE A 132 11.53 -9.29 -11.57
C PHE A 132 12.63 -8.33 -11.14
N ALA A 133 13.65 -8.21 -11.98
CA ALA A 133 14.67 -7.19 -11.86
C ALA A 133 14.05 -5.81 -12.12
N LYS A 134 14.64 -4.77 -11.53
CA LYS A 134 14.17 -3.40 -11.72
C LYS A 134 14.08 -3.06 -13.21
N ASN A 135 12.94 -2.49 -13.61
CA ASN A 135 12.68 -2.04 -14.97
C ASN A 135 12.85 -3.14 -16.06
N SER A 136 12.61 -4.40 -15.71
CA SER A 136 12.77 -5.55 -16.61
C SER A 136 11.74 -6.65 -16.31
N HIS A 137 11.62 -7.63 -17.21
CA HIS A 137 10.92 -8.90 -16.98
C HIS A 137 11.90 -10.06 -16.71
N ARG A 138 13.18 -9.76 -16.51
CA ARG A 138 14.17 -10.76 -16.11
C ARG A 138 13.93 -11.17 -14.67
N VAL A 139 13.89 -12.47 -14.41
CA VAL A 139 13.74 -13.00 -13.05
C VAL A 139 15.08 -12.88 -12.32
N VAL A 140 15.06 -12.34 -11.10
CA VAL A 140 16.22 -12.30 -10.21
C VAL A 140 16.22 -13.58 -9.40
N ASN A 141 17.13 -14.49 -9.76
CA ASN A 141 17.32 -15.72 -9.02
C ASN A 141 17.70 -15.42 -7.55
N GLU A 142 17.50 -16.39 -6.66
CA GLU A 142 17.64 -16.30 -5.19
C GLU A 142 16.64 -15.41 -4.45
N SER A 143 16.01 -14.43 -5.09
CA SER A 143 15.07 -13.52 -4.42
C SER A 143 13.89 -14.25 -3.76
N GLN A 144 13.46 -15.39 -4.29
CA GLN A 144 12.46 -16.30 -3.73
C GLN A 144 12.87 -16.97 -2.41
N SER A 145 14.17 -17.01 -2.13
CA SER A 145 14.78 -17.69 -0.98
C SER A 145 15.29 -16.71 0.08
N VAL A 146 15.76 -15.54 -0.35
CA VAL A 146 16.42 -14.56 0.55
C VAL A 146 15.55 -13.34 0.89
N CYS A 147 14.33 -13.23 0.34
CA CYS A 147 13.49 -12.04 0.54
C CYS A 147 13.11 -11.84 2.01
N LYS A 148 13.74 -10.86 2.65
CA LYS A 148 13.49 -10.56 4.06
C LYS A 148 12.17 -9.87 4.36
N THR A 149 11.50 -9.25 3.38
CA THR A 149 10.19 -8.61 3.62
C THR A 149 9.03 -9.60 3.68
N VAL A 150 9.22 -10.79 3.10
CA VAL A 150 8.18 -11.82 2.98
C VAL A 150 8.23 -12.73 4.20
N ASP A 151 7.07 -13.10 4.74
CA ASP A 151 7.00 -14.13 5.78
C ASP A 151 7.70 -15.40 5.30
N LYS A 152 8.57 -15.97 6.14
CA LYS A 152 9.37 -17.15 5.78
C LYS A 152 8.56 -18.28 5.17
N ARG A 153 7.31 -18.51 5.62
CA ARG A 153 6.44 -19.58 5.07
C ARG A 153 6.11 -19.40 3.59
N LEU A 154 6.20 -18.18 3.07
CA LEU A 154 5.94 -17.85 1.67
C LEU A 154 7.22 -17.83 0.81
N LEU A 155 8.41 -17.95 1.41
CA LEU A 155 9.64 -18.16 0.66
C LEU A 155 9.55 -19.47 -0.09
N TRP A 156 9.90 -19.46 -1.37
CA TRP A 156 9.66 -20.59 -2.25
C TRP A 156 10.22 -21.88 -1.68
N ASP A 157 11.41 -21.87 -1.09
CA ASP A 157 12.04 -23.07 -0.51
C ASP A 157 11.21 -23.69 0.62
N LEU A 158 10.48 -22.87 1.39
CA LEU A 158 9.70 -23.29 2.55
C LEU A 158 8.22 -23.57 2.23
N VAL A 159 7.74 -23.26 1.02
CA VAL A 159 6.37 -23.57 0.61
C VAL A 159 6.14 -25.09 0.59
N PRO A 160 5.03 -25.62 1.15
CA PRO A 160 4.74 -27.05 1.17
C PRO A 160 4.73 -27.70 -0.23
N PRO A 161 5.23 -28.94 -0.40
CA PRO A 161 5.30 -29.61 -1.70
C PRO A 161 3.96 -29.72 -2.44
N GLY A 162 2.86 -29.96 -1.70
CA GLY A 162 1.51 -30.01 -2.27
C GLY A 162 1.10 -28.70 -2.93
N ILE A 163 1.39 -27.56 -2.28
CA ILE A 163 1.14 -26.23 -2.83
C ILE A 163 2.06 -25.96 -4.01
N LYS A 164 3.37 -26.24 -3.91
CA LYS A 164 4.33 -26.10 -5.02
C LYS A 164 3.86 -26.82 -6.28
N LYS A 165 3.42 -28.07 -6.15
CA LYS A 165 2.91 -28.88 -7.27
C LYS A 165 1.68 -28.25 -7.93
N SER A 166 0.85 -27.55 -7.16
CA SER A 166 -0.37 -26.90 -7.66
C SER A 166 -0.10 -25.62 -8.46
N VAL A 167 1.05 -24.95 -8.24
CA VAL A 167 1.40 -23.66 -8.84
C VAL A 167 2.62 -23.69 -9.77
N SER A 168 3.42 -24.76 -9.76
CA SER A 168 4.73 -24.80 -10.44
C SER A 168 4.72 -24.57 -11.94
N LYS A 169 3.58 -24.79 -12.60
CA LYS A 169 3.40 -24.53 -14.05
C LYS A 169 3.00 -23.08 -14.36
N GLN A 170 2.74 -22.26 -13.36
CA GLN A 170 2.31 -20.87 -13.53
C GLN A 170 3.52 -19.96 -13.75
N LYS A 171 3.40 -19.03 -14.71
CA LYS A 171 4.41 -17.96 -14.90
C LYS A 171 4.43 -16.97 -13.73
N SER A 172 3.28 -16.78 -13.08
CA SER A 172 3.12 -15.93 -11.91
C SER A 172 2.51 -16.76 -10.78
N ILE A 173 3.33 -17.14 -9.82
CA ILE A 173 2.97 -17.94 -8.64
C ILE A 173 2.54 -16.99 -7.53
N GLN A 174 1.24 -16.95 -7.22
CA GLN A 174 0.69 -16.08 -6.20
C GLN A 174 0.27 -16.88 -4.97
N LEU A 175 0.85 -16.55 -3.83
CA LEU A 175 0.65 -17.25 -2.56
C LEU A 175 0.26 -16.26 -1.47
N ARG A 176 -0.52 -16.72 -0.51
CA ARG A 176 -0.96 -15.93 0.64
C ARG A 176 -0.99 -16.77 1.91
N LEU A 177 -0.78 -16.12 3.04
CA LEU A 177 -0.99 -16.72 4.36
C LEU A 177 -2.47 -16.71 4.73
N SER A 178 -2.99 -17.88 5.07
CA SER A 178 -4.31 -18.10 5.63
C SER A 178 -4.15 -18.60 7.05
N SER A 179 -4.29 -17.72 8.04
CA SER A 179 -3.98 -18.00 9.45
C SER A 179 -2.58 -18.62 9.64
N LYS A 180 -2.50 -19.95 9.80
CA LYS A 180 -1.23 -20.68 9.99
C LYS A 180 -0.72 -21.39 8.73
N SER A 181 -1.49 -21.43 7.64
CA SER A 181 -1.14 -22.14 6.40
C SER A 181 -0.82 -21.20 5.24
N VAL A 182 -0.23 -21.76 4.18
CA VAL A 182 -0.03 -21.10 2.89
C VAL A 182 -1.09 -21.61 1.92
N VAL A 183 -1.73 -20.70 1.19
CA VAL A 183 -2.79 -21.00 0.23
C VAL A 183 -2.46 -20.43 -1.16
N ASN A 184 -3.05 -21.01 -2.20
CA ASN A 184 -2.95 -20.50 -3.57
C ASN A 184 -3.89 -19.31 -3.74
N TYR A 185 -3.33 -18.11 -3.90
CA TYR A 185 -4.09 -16.87 -4.01
C TYR A 185 -5.14 -16.87 -5.13
N GLU A 186 -4.88 -17.60 -6.21
CA GLU A 186 -5.73 -17.64 -7.41
C GLU A 186 -6.94 -18.56 -7.27
N ARG A 187 -6.95 -19.47 -6.28
CA ARG A 187 -7.93 -20.56 -6.19
C ARG A 187 -8.58 -20.68 -4.83
N ASP A 188 -7.83 -20.35 -3.78
CA ASP A 188 -8.21 -20.62 -2.41
C ASP A 188 -8.61 -19.31 -1.71
N GLN A 189 -9.70 -19.39 -0.94
CA GLN A 189 -10.03 -18.33 0.01
C GLN A 189 -8.97 -18.24 1.12
N THR A 190 -8.91 -17.10 1.77
CA THR A 190 -7.99 -16.85 2.89
C THR A 190 -8.78 -16.58 4.17
N GLU A 191 -8.42 -17.25 5.26
CA GLU A 191 -8.94 -17.01 6.60
C GLU A 191 -7.98 -16.13 7.38
N ILE A 192 -8.48 -15.02 7.90
CA ILE A 192 -7.73 -14.05 8.68
C ILE A 192 -8.42 -13.84 10.03
N ASN A 193 -7.63 -13.81 11.09
CA ASN A 193 -8.09 -13.34 12.40
C ASN A 193 -7.48 -11.96 12.64
N VAL A 194 -8.33 -11.01 13.04
CA VAL A 194 -7.93 -9.65 13.42
C VAL A 194 -8.80 -9.21 14.59
N PHE A 195 -8.17 -8.78 15.70
CA PHE A 195 -8.86 -8.67 16.98
C PHE A 195 -9.61 -9.97 17.34
N ASN A 196 -10.89 -9.87 17.70
CA ASN A 196 -11.80 -10.99 17.90
C ASN A 196 -12.63 -11.35 16.64
N THR A 197 -12.22 -10.87 15.47
CA THR A 197 -12.96 -10.97 14.21
C THR A 197 -12.36 -12.04 13.32
N LYS A 198 -13.20 -12.92 12.79
CA LYS A 198 -12.83 -13.94 11.80
C LYS A 198 -13.30 -13.51 10.43
N LEU A 199 -12.36 -13.27 9.51
CA LEU A 199 -12.65 -12.83 8.15
C LEU A 199 -12.25 -13.91 7.16
N LYS A 200 -13.08 -14.08 6.14
CA LYS A 200 -12.73 -14.78 4.92
C LYS A 200 -12.54 -13.76 3.79
N VAL A 201 -11.46 -13.91 3.05
CA VAL A 201 -11.16 -13.13 1.84
C VAL A 201 -11.30 -14.07 0.66
N PRO A 202 -12.04 -13.71 -0.41
CA PRO A 202 -12.13 -14.57 -1.59
C PRO A 202 -10.77 -14.76 -2.24
N GLU A 203 -10.60 -15.81 -3.04
CA GLU A 203 -9.45 -15.91 -3.93
C GLU A 203 -9.40 -14.69 -4.85
N ARG A 204 -8.19 -14.24 -5.20
CA ARG A 204 -7.95 -12.96 -5.89
C ARG A 204 -8.45 -11.70 -5.17
N GLY A 205 -9.01 -11.83 -3.96
CA GLY A 205 -9.51 -10.71 -3.17
C GLY A 205 -8.38 -9.91 -2.55
N PHE A 206 -8.49 -8.59 -2.56
CA PHE A 206 -7.52 -7.72 -1.89
C PHE A 206 -7.55 -7.91 -0.36
N PHE A 207 -6.38 -7.83 0.27
CA PHE A 207 -6.23 -7.72 1.72
C PHE A 207 -4.94 -6.98 2.04
N GLN A 208 -4.89 -6.29 3.18
CA GLN A 208 -3.73 -5.50 3.57
C GLN A 208 -2.47 -6.38 3.70
N ILE A 209 -1.35 -5.92 3.10
CA ILE A 209 -0.13 -6.72 2.96
C ILE A 209 0.59 -6.96 4.28
N ASN A 210 0.54 -5.98 5.19
CA ASN A 210 1.31 -5.98 6.43
C ASN A 210 0.42 -6.41 7.59
N ARG A 211 0.58 -7.66 8.02
CA ARG A 211 -0.24 -8.23 9.10
C ARG A 211 -0.03 -7.53 10.45
N PHE A 212 1.14 -6.94 10.69
CA PHE A 212 1.47 -6.30 11.95
C PHE A 212 0.89 -4.88 12.08
N LEU A 213 0.56 -4.25 10.95
CA LEU A 213 -0.04 -2.92 10.93
C LEU A 213 -1.56 -2.94 10.72
N LEU A 214 -2.15 -4.09 10.45
CA LEU A 214 -3.59 -4.21 10.28
C LEU A 214 -4.36 -3.74 11.53
N GLU A 215 -4.02 -4.26 12.71
CA GLU A 215 -4.68 -3.87 13.97
C GLU A 215 -4.42 -2.41 14.34
N PRO A 216 -3.17 -1.88 14.34
CA PRO A 216 -2.92 -0.45 14.57
C PRO A 216 -3.69 0.48 13.62
N TRP A 217 -3.81 0.09 12.35
CA TRP A 217 -4.56 0.85 11.35
C TRP A 217 -6.06 0.85 11.62
N LEU A 218 -6.64 -0.33 11.90
CA LEU A 218 -8.05 -0.46 12.25
C LEU A 218 -8.39 0.27 13.56
N GLU A 219 -7.54 0.15 14.58
CA GLU A 219 -7.73 0.85 15.85
C GLU A 219 -7.66 2.37 15.64
N LYS A 220 -6.78 2.85 14.76
CA LYS A 220 -6.78 4.27 14.42
C LYS A 220 -8.05 4.69 13.68
N ILE A 221 -8.52 3.94 12.69
CA ILE A 221 -9.80 4.21 12.01
C ILE A 221 -10.92 4.29 13.05
N LYS A 222 -11.03 3.29 13.92
CA LYS A 222 -12.00 3.22 15.02
C LYS A 222 -11.93 4.45 15.95
N SER A 223 -10.72 4.90 16.31
CA SER A 223 -10.52 6.07 17.17
C SER A 223 -10.98 7.40 16.57
N LEU A 224 -11.11 7.46 15.23
CA LEU A 224 -11.58 8.65 14.52
C LEU A 224 -13.10 8.72 14.43
N LEU A 225 -13.80 7.64 14.79
CA LEU A 225 -15.26 7.54 14.71
C LEU A 225 -15.93 7.87 16.06
N PRO A 226 -17.13 8.49 16.04
CA PRO A 226 -17.96 8.57 17.23
C PRO A 226 -18.47 7.17 17.62
N ASP A 227 -18.98 7.03 18.84
CA ASP A 227 -19.79 5.87 19.22
C ASP A 227 -21.10 5.83 18.42
N SER A 228 -21.63 4.63 18.17
CA SER A 228 -22.86 4.40 17.40
C SER A 228 -22.85 5.08 16.02
N ALA A 229 -21.74 4.98 15.30
CA ALA A 229 -21.57 5.58 13.98
C ALA A 229 -22.47 4.92 12.93
N ASN A 230 -23.06 5.76 12.06
CA ASN A 230 -23.81 5.33 10.87
C ASN A 230 -22.93 5.56 9.63
N ILE A 231 -22.49 4.49 8.97
CA ILE A 231 -21.35 4.51 8.05
C ILE A 231 -21.72 4.08 6.63
N LEU A 232 -21.22 4.82 5.64
CA LEU A 232 -21.06 4.36 4.27
C LEU A 232 -19.60 3.92 4.06
N GLU A 233 -19.36 2.65 3.80
CA GLU A 233 -18.03 2.11 3.50
C GLU A 233 -17.88 1.90 1.99
N LEU A 234 -17.09 2.76 1.33
CA LEU A 234 -16.80 2.63 -0.11
C LEU A 234 -15.52 1.84 -0.31
N PHE A 235 -15.50 1.00 -1.34
CA PHE A 235 -14.43 0.04 -1.60
C PHE A 235 -14.28 -0.96 -0.44
N CYS A 236 -15.42 -1.43 0.09
CA CYS A 236 -15.46 -2.21 1.32
C CYS A 236 -14.83 -3.60 1.18
N GLY A 237 -14.56 -4.07 -0.05
CA GLY A 237 -14.02 -5.41 -0.29
C GLY A 237 -14.89 -6.48 0.37
N CYS A 238 -14.27 -7.32 1.20
CA CYS A 238 -14.96 -8.35 1.99
C CYS A 238 -15.41 -7.88 3.39
N GLY A 239 -15.57 -6.57 3.59
CA GLY A 239 -16.04 -5.95 4.84
C GLY A 239 -14.95 -5.84 5.92
N THR A 240 -13.67 -5.80 5.53
CA THR A 240 -12.55 -5.88 6.50
C THR A 240 -12.58 -4.76 7.53
N ILE A 241 -12.81 -3.50 7.13
CA ILE A 241 -12.74 -2.37 8.06
C ILE A 241 -13.97 -2.39 8.97
N GLY A 242 -15.17 -2.24 8.39
CA GLY A 242 -16.40 -2.11 9.15
C GLY A 242 -16.63 -3.26 10.14
N ILE A 243 -16.48 -4.52 9.69
CA ILE A 243 -16.73 -5.68 10.55
C ILE A 243 -15.73 -5.75 11.71
N SER A 244 -14.48 -5.38 11.47
CA SER A 244 -13.42 -5.48 12.49
C SER A 244 -13.54 -4.43 13.60
N ILE A 245 -14.25 -3.33 13.35
CA ILE A 245 -14.45 -2.22 14.31
C ILE A 245 -15.93 -2.03 14.68
N ARG A 246 -16.75 -3.06 14.44
CA ARG A 246 -18.21 -3.06 14.55
C ARG A 246 -18.76 -2.54 15.87
N GLU A 247 -18.00 -2.62 16.95
CA GLU A 247 -18.34 -2.07 18.27
C GLU A 247 -18.55 -0.56 18.30
N LYS A 248 -18.02 0.19 17.31
CA LYS A 248 -18.28 1.63 17.14
C LYS A 248 -19.46 1.93 16.23
N ILE A 249 -20.06 0.92 15.59
CA ILE A 249 -20.94 1.10 14.44
C ILE A 249 -22.35 0.65 14.77
N GLU A 250 -23.31 1.56 14.61
CA GLU A 250 -24.73 1.28 14.74
C GLU A 250 -25.30 0.65 13.45
N SER A 251 -25.00 1.25 12.30
CA SER A 251 -25.35 0.71 10.99
C SER A 251 -24.26 0.99 9.95
N LEU A 252 -24.15 0.08 8.99
CA LEU A 252 -23.17 0.18 7.90
C LEU A 252 -23.80 -0.20 6.57
N TYR A 253 -23.46 0.57 5.54
CA TYR A 253 -23.74 0.23 4.16
C TYR A 253 -22.43 0.16 3.38
N GLY A 254 -22.03 -1.02 2.95
CA GLY A 254 -20.81 -1.25 2.19
C GLY A 254 -21.10 -1.30 0.69
N ILE A 255 -20.28 -0.60 -0.11
CA ILE A 255 -20.31 -0.66 -1.57
C ILE A 255 -18.97 -1.18 -2.10
N GLU A 256 -19.05 -2.18 -2.95
CA GLU A 256 -17.91 -2.75 -3.68
C GLU A 256 -18.34 -3.17 -5.09
N SER A 257 -17.47 -2.95 -6.07
CA SER A 257 -17.70 -3.30 -7.48
C SER A 257 -17.66 -4.81 -7.75
N HIS A 258 -16.93 -5.56 -6.93
CA HIS A 258 -16.71 -6.98 -7.14
C HIS A 258 -17.73 -7.86 -6.38
N GLU A 259 -18.63 -8.52 -7.12
CA GLU A 259 -19.72 -9.35 -6.57
C GLU A 259 -19.25 -10.38 -5.54
N LYS A 260 -18.13 -11.05 -5.86
CA LYS A 260 -17.57 -12.07 -4.96
C LYS A 260 -17.12 -11.49 -3.62
N SER A 261 -16.61 -10.26 -3.60
CA SER A 261 -16.19 -9.59 -2.38
C SER A 261 -17.40 -9.27 -1.49
N ILE A 262 -18.51 -8.81 -2.09
CA ILE A 262 -19.77 -8.56 -1.38
C ILE A 262 -20.38 -9.85 -0.81
N ARG A 263 -20.29 -10.97 -1.53
CA ARG A 263 -20.72 -12.27 -1.01
C ARG A 263 -19.98 -12.64 0.28
N TYR A 264 -18.66 -12.46 0.29
CA TYR A 264 -17.82 -12.69 1.47
C TYR A 264 -18.07 -11.64 2.56
N ALA A 265 -18.34 -10.38 2.22
CA ALA A 265 -18.71 -9.35 3.19
C ALA A 265 -19.98 -9.72 3.96
N LYS A 266 -21.00 -10.22 3.27
CA LYS A 266 -22.24 -10.74 3.89
C LYS A 266 -21.98 -11.95 4.78
N GLU A 267 -21.16 -12.90 4.33
CA GLU A 267 -20.78 -14.07 5.13
C GLU A 267 -19.98 -13.69 6.38
N ASN A 268 -19.00 -12.80 6.23
CA ASN A 268 -18.19 -12.29 7.33
C ASN A 268 -19.04 -11.52 8.34
N ALA A 269 -19.96 -10.68 7.87
CA ALA A 269 -20.84 -9.93 8.76
C ALA A 269 -21.72 -10.87 9.60
N LYS A 270 -22.30 -11.90 8.97
CA LYS A 270 -23.07 -12.95 9.66
C LYS A 270 -22.21 -13.71 10.68
N THR A 271 -20.99 -14.09 10.29
CA THR A 271 -20.05 -14.85 11.13
C THR A 271 -19.62 -14.06 12.38
N ASN A 272 -19.56 -12.74 12.30
CA ASN A 272 -19.12 -11.86 13.38
C ASN A 272 -20.26 -11.08 14.06
N SER A 273 -21.50 -11.55 13.90
CA SER A 273 -22.71 -10.96 14.51
C SER A 273 -22.97 -9.50 14.14
N ALA A 274 -22.47 -9.02 12.99
CA ALA A 274 -22.72 -7.69 12.45
C ALA A 274 -23.98 -7.69 11.54
N LEU A 275 -25.12 -8.12 12.09
CA LEU A 275 -26.34 -8.38 11.31
C LEU A 275 -27.00 -7.13 10.73
N MET A 276 -26.68 -5.95 11.27
CA MET A 276 -27.19 -4.65 10.79
C MET A 276 -26.40 -4.08 9.61
N PHE A 277 -25.38 -4.80 9.12
CA PHE A 277 -24.52 -4.32 8.04
C PHE A 277 -25.06 -4.81 6.70
N GLU A 278 -25.33 -3.86 5.81
CA GLU A 278 -25.82 -4.10 4.46
C GLU A 278 -24.69 -3.91 3.45
N TYR A 279 -24.75 -4.65 2.34
CA TYR A 279 -23.71 -4.65 1.31
C TYR A 279 -24.31 -4.73 -0.09
N GLU A 280 -23.90 -3.82 -0.97
CA GLU A 280 -24.35 -3.68 -2.35
C GLU A 280 -23.19 -3.84 -3.34
N VAL A 281 -23.45 -4.55 -4.44
CA VAL A 281 -22.57 -4.54 -5.61
C VAL A 281 -22.90 -3.32 -6.45
N SER A 282 -21.97 -2.38 -6.55
CA SER A 282 -22.19 -1.14 -7.31
C SER A 282 -20.88 -0.66 -7.95
N ASP A 283 -20.97 -0.10 -9.15
CA ASP A 283 -19.81 0.51 -9.79
C ASP A 283 -19.47 1.85 -9.12
N LEU A 284 -18.31 1.92 -8.46
CA LEU A 284 -17.82 3.15 -7.81
C LEU A 284 -17.20 4.15 -8.81
N TYR A 285 -17.15 3.80 -10.10
CA TYR A 285 -16.74 4.67 -11.21
C TYR A 285 -17.91 5.30 -11.96
N GLN A 286 -19.15 5.05 -11.51
CA GLN A 286 -20.34 5.70 -12.03
C GLN A 286 -20.41 7.20 -11.70
N LYS A 287 -21.37 7.91 -12.31
CA LYS A 287 -21.50 9.37 -12.18
C LYS A 287 -21.83 9.83 -10.75
N HIS A 288 -22.69 9.14 -10.01
CA HIS A 288 -23.03 9.49 -8.63
C HIS A 288 -23.29 8.24 -7.79
N LEU A 289 -23.03 8.32 -6.49
CA LEU A 289 -23.40 7.28 -5.55
C LEU A 289 -24.93 7.14 -5.47
N PRO A 290 -25.46 5.94 -5.16
CA PRO A 290 -26.89 5.73 -5.06
C PRO A 290 -27.55 6.67 -4.03
N LYS A 291 -28.70 7.28 -4.36
CA LYS A 291 -29.33 8.32 -3.52
C LYS A 291 -29.66 7.85 -2.10
N HIS A 292 -30.00 6.57 -1.90
CA HIS A 292 -30.28 6.02 -0.57
C HIS A 292 -29.08 6.06 0.37
N THR A 293 -27.86 6.21 -0.16
CA THR A 293 -26.63 6.32 0.63
C THR A 293 -26.43 7.72 1.24
N ALA A 294 -27.20 8.72 0.81
CA ALA A 294 -27.11 10.09 1.32
C ALA A 294 -27.44 10.20 2.83
N LYS A 295 -28.15 9.22 3.39
CA LYS A 295 -28.52 9.17 4.81
C LYS A 295 -27.32 8.89 5.74
N PHE A 296 -26.19 8.41 5.22
CA PHE A 296 -25.03 8.05 6.04
C PHE A 296 -24.10 9.25 6.25
N PRO A 297 -23.99 9.77 7.49
CA PRO A 297 -23.25 10.99 7.77
C PRO A 297 -21.72 10.79 7.80
N ILE A 298 -21.23 9.56 7.84
CA ILE A 298 -19.79 9.26 7.94
C ILE A 298 -19.40 8.31 6.82
N TRP A 299 -18.38 8.67 6.05
CA TRP A 299 -17.85 7.82 5.01
C TRP A 299 -16.49 7.26 5.41
N ILE A 300 -16.30 5.96 5.18
CA ILE A 300 -14.98 5.34 5.20
C ILE A 300 -14.64 4.98 3.75
N VAL A 301 -13.48 5.42 3.26
CA VAL A 301 -13.04 5.16 1.90
C VAL A 301 -11.60 4.60 1.90
N ASN A 302 -11.41 3.48 1.19
CA ASN A 302 -10.11 2.85 0.98
C ASN A 302 -9.91 2.50 -0.50
N PRO A 303 -9.81 3.51 -1.39
CA PRO A 303 -9.78 3.30 -2.83
C PRO A 303 -8.49 2.63 -3.32
N PRO A 304 -8.50 2.09 -4.56
CA PRO A 304 -7.27 1.68 -5.22
C PRO A 304 -6.33 2.88 -5.46
N ARG A 305 -5.11 2.61 -5.99
CA ARG A 305 -4.07 3.63 -6.25
C ARG A 305 -4.54 4.84 -7.08
N ALA A 306 -5.60 4.68 -7.89
CA ALA A 306 -6.20 5.75 -8.69
C ALA A 306 -6.90 6.85 -7.85
N GLY A 307 -7.23 6.57 -6.58
CA GLY A 307 -7.94 7.49 -5.69
C GLY A 307 -9.45 7.50 -5.93
N LEU A 308 -10.11 8.57 -5.48
CA LEU A 308 -11.55 8.78 -5.64
C LEU A 308 -11.89 9.28 -7.05
N THR A 309 -13.03 8.81 -7.55
CA THR A 309 -13.58 9.19 -8.86
C THR A 309 -14.23 10.56 -8.80
N GLU A 310 -14.53 11.17 -9.96
CA GLU A 310 -15.30 12.42 -9.98
C GLU A 310 -16.66 12.26 -9.31
N GLY A 311 -17.35 11.15 -9.62
CA GLY A 311 -18.67 10.90 -9.09
C GLY A 311 -18.74 10.75 -7.57
N ILE A 312 -17.71 10.21 -6.91
CA ILE A 312 -17.66 10.14 -5.44
C ILE A 312 -17.52 11.55 -4.84
N ILE A 313 -16.68 12.41 -5.41
CA ILE A 313 -16.50 13.78 -4.92
C ILE A 313 -17.76 14.63 -5.16
N GLU A 314 -18.40 14.50 -6.33
CA GLU A 314 -19.68 15.14 -6.62
C GLU A 314 -20.77 14.67 -5.63
N SER A 315 -20.79 13.37 -5.31
CA SER A 315 -21.70 12.82 -4.30
C SER A 315 -21.40 13.36 -2.92
N ALA A 316 -20.13 13.55 -2.54
CA ALA A 316 -19.75 14.17 -1.27
C ALA A 316 -20.19 15.64 -1.19
N SER A 317 -20.21 16.33 -2.33
CA SER A 317 -20.74 17.70 -2.43
C SER A 317 -22.26 17.72 -2.24
N MET A 318 -22.99 16.83 -2.90
CA MET A 318 -24.45 16.74 -2.82
C MET A 318 -24.95 16.24 -1.47
N PHE A 319 -24.38 15.14 -0.97
CA PHE A 319 -24.86 14.46 0.24
C PHE A 319 -24.28 15.07 1.51
N SER A 320 -23.16 15.81 1.39
CA SER A 320 -22.51 16.53 2.49
C SER A 320 -22.34 15.68 3.78
N PRO A 321 -21.70 14.49 3.71
CA PRO A 321 -21.37 13.74 4.92
C PRO A 321 -20.60 14.62 5.91
N LYS A 322 -20.86 14.44 7.20
CA LYS A 322 -20.20 15.20 8.27
C LYS A 322 -18.72 14.87 8.38
N GLN A 323 -18.34 13.64 8.02
CA GLN A 323 -16.96 13.16 8.13
C GLN A 323 -16.61 12.19 7.01
N ILE A 324 -15.37 12.26 6.54
CA ILE A 324 -14.77 11.30 5.62
C ILE A 324 -13.46 10.80 6.25
N VAL A 325 -13.35 9.50 6.45
CA VAL A 325 -12.11 8.81 6.83
C VAL A 325 -11.55 8.14 5.59
N TYR A 326 -10.36 8.56 5.15
CA TYR A 326 -9.77 8.15 3.88
C TYR A 326 -8.41 7.49 4.16
N SER A 327 -8.27 6.20 3.81
CA SER A 327 -6.99 5.51 3.71
C SER A 327 -6.47 5.44 2.27
N SER A 328 -5.21 5.78 2.02
CA SER A 328 -4.58 5.69 0.69
C SER A 328 -3.13 5.21 0.72
N CYS A 329 -2.79 4.28 -0.18
CA CYS A 329 -1.41 3.90 -0.47
C CYS A 329 -0.69 4.80 -1.51
N ASN A 330 -1.36 5.85 -2.01
CA ASN A 330 -0.81 6.76 -3.01
C ASN A 330 -0.99 8.23 -2.56
N PRO A 331 0.07 8.86 -2.03
CA PRO A 331 -0.02 10.21 -1.49
C PRO A 331 -0.36 11.26 -2.57
N SER A 332 -0.02 11.02 -3.84
CA SER A 332 -0.25 11.97 -4.94
C SER A 332 -1.74 12.05 -5.32
N THR A 333 -2.39 10.90 -5.47
CA THR A 333 -3.85 10.88 -5.72
C THR A 333 -4.62 11.31 -4.48
N LEU A 334 -4.16 10.95 -3.28
CA LEU A 334 -4.71 11.47 -2.03
C LEU A 334 -4.65 13.01 -1.97
N LYS A 335 -3.52 13.64 -2.32
CA LYS A 335 -3.39 15.11 -2.35
C LYS A 335 -4.37 15.75 -3.31
N ARG A 336 -4.52 15.18 -4.51
CA ARG A 336 -5.51 15.62 -5.51
C ARG A 336 -6.93 15.56 -4.93
N ASP A 337 -7.29 14.45 -4.30
CA ASP A 337 -8.64 14.22 -3.81
C ASP A 337 -8.97 15.08 -2.58
N ILE A 338 -8.02 15.23 -1.65
CA ILE A 338 -8.15 16.17 -0.51
C ILE A 338 -8.35 17.60 -1.03
N THR A 339 -7.58 18.04 -2.03
CA THR A 339 -7.74 19.39 -2.61
C THR A 339 -9.16 19.60 -3.16
N ARG A 340 -9.77 18.56 -3.75
CA ARG A 340 -11.14 18.61 -4.27
C ARG A 340 -12.17 18.60 -3.14
N LEU A 341 -11.95 17.84 -2.07
CA LEU A 341 -12.79 17.85 -0.86
C LEU A 341 -12.71 19.20 -0.12
N GLU A 342 -11.53 19.80 -0.01
CA GLU A 342 -11.36 21.12 0.63
C GLU A 342 -12.13 22.22 -0.11
N LYS A 343 -12.19 22.16 -1.46
CA LYS A 343 -12.98 23.09 -2.28
C LYS A 343 -14.49 23.03 -2.00
N ILE A 344 -15.01 21.89 -1.54
CA ILE A 344 -16.43 21.71 -1.19
C ILE A 344 -16.70 21.82 0.33
N GLY A 345 -15.73 22.36 1.08
CA GLY A 345 -15.88 22.79 2.46
C GLY A 345 -15.30 21.85 3.53
N TYR A 346 -14.68 20.73 3.15
CA TYR A 346 -14.06 19.85 4.15
C TYR A 346 -12.73 20.41 4.65
N ARG A 347 -12.42 20.11 5.91
CA ARG A 347 -11.13 20.43 6.53
C ARG A 347 -10.53 19.16 7.13
N MET A 348 -9.27 18.91 6.82
CA MET A 348 -8.52 17.82 7.41
C MET A 348 -8.31 18.05 8.91
N GLN A 349 -8.69 17.07 9.72
CA GLN A 349 -8.61 17.06 11.19
C GLN A 349 -7.54 16.09 11.71
N TYR A 350 -7.12 15.13 10.88
CA TYR A 350 -6.09 14.16 11.23
C TYR A 350 -5.32 13.73 9.98
N MET A 351 -4.02 13.46 10.16
CA MET A 351 -3.16 12.78 9.19
C MET A 351 -2.21 11.83 9.92
N GLY A 352 -2.14 10.59 9.44
CA GLY A 352 -1.22 9.58 9.92
C GLY A 352 -0.54 8.85 8.76
N LEU A 353 0.76 8.58 8.92
CA LEU A 353 1.55 7.73 8.04
C LEU A 353 1.67 6.35 8.71
N PHE A 354 1.22 5.32 8.01
CA PHE A 354 1.36 3.93 8.40
C PHE A 354 2.34 3.26 7.44
N ASP A 355 3.47 2.78 7.95
CA ASP A 355 4.45 2.13 7.10
C ASP A 355 4.08 0.68 6.77
N PHE A 356 3.02 0.49 5.96
CA PHE A 356 2.58 -0.82 5.47
C PHE A 356 3.60 -1.49 4.54
N PHE A 357 4.59 -0.75 4.03
CA PHE A 357 5.59 -1.29 3.10
C PHE A 357 7.03 -0.89 3.47
N PRO A 358 7.54 -1.34 4.63
CA PRO A 358 8.92 -1.10 5.00
C PRO A 358 9.91 -1.60 3.95
N ARG A 359 11.06 -0.93 3.85
CA ARG A 359 12.12 -1.13 2.84
C ARG A 359 11.71 -0.79 1.42
N THR A 360 10.53 -0.22 1.20
CA THR A 360 10.02 0.23 -0.11
C THR A 360 9.67 1.71 -0.10
N GLN A 361 9.53 2.32 -1.28
CA GLN A 361 9.01 3.69 -1.42
C GLN A 361 7.57 3.91 -0.96
N HIS A 362 6.78 2.84 -0.79
CA HIS A 362 5.35 2.93 -0.51
C HIS A 362 5.09 3.08 0.98
N TYR A 363 3.98 3.74 1.30
CA TYR A 363 3.42 3.87 2.65
C TYR A 363 1.93 4.15 2.51
N GLU A 364 1.18 3.89 3.58
CA GLU A 364 -0.25 4.16 3.68
C GLU A 364 -0.44 5.48 4.43
N VAL A 365 -1.37 6.32 3.97
CA VAL A 365 -1.74 7.56 4.62
C VAL A 365 -3.21 7.51 5.00
N LEU A 366 -3.50 7.68 6.29
CA LEU A 366 -4.85 7.78 6.82
C LEU A 366 -5.14 9.25 7.14
N VAL A 367 -6.25 9.76 6.63
CA VAL A 367 -6.73 11.11 6.95
C VAL A 367 -8.15 11.08 7.45
N SER A 368 -8.51 12.06 8.29
CA SER A 368 -9.91 12.36 8.58
C SER A 368 -10.22 13.78 8.19
N LEU A 369 -11.30 13.96 7.42
CA LEU A 369 -11.83 15.26 7.04
C LEU A 369 -13.21 15.44 7.66
N LYS A 370 -13.52 16.67 8.09
CA LYS A 370 -14.84 17.05 8.59
C LYS A 370 -15.33 18.30 7.87
N LYS A 371 -16.64 18.42 7.69
CA LYS A 371 -17.28 19.59 7.10
C LYS A 371 -17.72 20.57 8.18
#